data_AF-A0A0P1GFG8-F1
#
_entry.id   AF-A0A0P1GFG8-F1
#
_cell.length_a   1.000
_cell.length_b   1.000
_cell.length_c   1.000
_cell.angle_alpha   90.00
_cell.angle_beta   90.00
_cell.angle_gamma   90.00
#
_symmetry.space_group_name_H-M   'P 1'
#
loop_
_entity.id
_entity.type
_entity.pdbx_description
1 polymer ?
#
loop_
_entity_poly.entity_id
_entity_poly.type
_entity_poly.pdbx_seq_one_letter_code
_entity_poly.pdbx_strand_id
1 'polypeptide(L)'
;MLRRLHHEQPESFEFTPANLAWAKEQITKYPAGRQASAIIPLLWRAQEQEGWLSRPAIETVADMLGMAYIRALEVASFYFMFQMQPVGAVAHIQICGTLSCMICGAEDLIAVCKEMIADKPHTLSADGKFSWEEVECLGACTNAPMAQIGKDYYEDLTADSLRDLLTRLGKGEVPQVGPQNGRFAAEPLGGITSLTEYVNANITLNASAQLAHDIGDTVKRIDGTEVPLRAPWGDASGTRAPGGEEIKIKPSEGQPADKTGIDEREAQAQPTAKPESDSVPAEEVGTKPEALSAPKDGQADDLKRVKGIGPKLEEMLHGMGIFHFSQIAAFTEAELAWVDANLEGFKGRATRDEWVAQAKVLSGE
;
A
#
# COMPACT_ATOMS: atom_id res chain seq x y z
N MET A 1 -4.92 -14.09 10.44
CA MET A 1 -5.13 -13.87 11.89
C MET A 1 -6.06 -12.66 12.05
N LEU A 2 -7.18 -12.78 12.77
CA LEU A 2 -8.07 -11.63 12.98
C LEU A 2 -7.46 -10.72 14.03
N ARG A 3 -7.09 -9.48 13.67
CA ARG A 3 -6.56 -8.49 14.60
C ARG A 3 -7.68 -8.03 15.53
N ARG A 4 -7.44 -8.08 16.84
CA ARG A 4 -8.42 -7.74 17.87
C ARG A 4 -7.84 -6.69 18.80
N LEU A 5 -8.72 -5.88 19.37
CA LEU A 5 -8.37 -4.99 20.48
C LEU A 5 -7.81 -5.80 21.64
N HIS A 6 -6.82 -5.23 22.32
CA HIS A 6 -6.36 -5.77 23.59
C HIS A 6 -7.51 -5.91 24.59
N HIS A 7 -7.46 -6.95 25.41
CA HIS A 7 -8.55 -7.26 26.36
C HIS A 7 -8.57 -6.28 27.53
N GLU A 8 -7.39 -5.82 27.96
CA GLU A 8 -7.23 -4.70 28.88
C GLU A 8 -7.18 -3.39 28.08
N GLN A 9 -8.05 -2.46 28.44
CA GLN A 9 -8.18 -1.14 27.81
C GLN A 9 -8.07 -0.07 28.90
N PRO A 10 -7.49 1.11 28.60
CA PRO A 10 -7.56 2.23 29.52
C PRO A 10 -9.02 2.68 29.72
N GLU A 11 -9.30 3.34 30.84
CA GLU A 11 -10.66 3.81 31.15
C GLU A 11 -11.09 4.96 30.22
N SER A 12 -10.14 5.79 29.78
CA SER A 12 -10.38 6.95 28.93
C SER A 12 -9.16 7.29 28.08
N PHE A 13 -9.38 8.11 27.06
CA PHE A 13 -8.33 8.74 26.26
C PHE A 13 -8.70 10.20 26.03
N GLU A 14 -7.72 11.09 26.16
CA GLU A 14 -7.82 12.48 25.75
C GLU A 14 -6.52 12.89 25.06
N PHE A 15 -6.62 13.60 23.94
CA PHE A 15 -5.46 14.22 23.34
C PHE A 15 -4.85 15.26 24.29
N THR A 16 -3.52 15.34 24.33
CA THR A 16 -2.84 16.48 24.96
C THR A 16 -3.31 17.80 24.31
N PRO A 17 -3.26 18.95 25.01
CA PRO A 17 -3.70 20.21 24.42
C PRO A 17 -3.05 20.54 23.07
N ALA A 18 -1.75 20.21 22.91
CA ALA A 18 -1.02 20.37 21.66
C ALA A 18 -1.53 19.43 20.56
N ASN A 19 -1.74 18.14 20.88
CA ASN A 19 -2.26 17.16 19.92
C ASN A 19 -3.71 17.45 19.54
N LEU A 20 -4.53 17.95 20.46
CA LEU A 20 -5.91 18.34 20.18
C LEU A 20 -5.97 19.55 19.24
N ALA A 21 -5.11 20.55 19.45
CA ALA A 21 -4.99 21.70 18.55
C ALA A 21 -4.57 21.24 17.14
N TRP A 22 -3.53 20.39 17.06
CA TRP A 22 -3.09 19.80 15.80
C TRP A 22 -4.17 18.97 15.12
N ALA A 23 -4.91 18.17 15.88
CA ALA A 23 -5.98 17.33 15.35
C ALA A 23 -7.09 18.16 14.71
N LYS A 24 -7.52 19.24 15.38
CA LYS A 24 -8.51 20.18 14.84
C LYS A 24 -8.01 20.84 13.56
N GLU A 25 -6.74 21.22 13.51
CA GLU A 25 -6.10 21.83 12.35
C GLU A 25 -5.89 20.83 11.20
N GLN A 26 -5.60 19.57 11.51
CA GLN A 26 -5.47 18.49 10.52
C GLN A 26 -6.80 18.18 9.84
N ILE A 27 -7.92 18.33 10.55
CA ILE A 27 -9.26 18.17 9.97
C ILE A 27 -9.54 19.24 8.90
N THR A 28 -9.05 20.48 9.06
CA THR A 28 -9.27 21.57 8.10
C THR A 28 -8.56 21.35 6.76
N LYS A 29 -7.60 20.42 6.71
CA LYS A 29 -6.95 20.00 5.47
C LYS A 29 -7.94 19.42 4.45
N TYR A 30 -9.04 18.86 4.91
CA TYR A 30 -10.01 18.17 4.08
C TYR A 30 -11.24 19.06 3.80
N PRO A 31 -11.84 18.99 2.59
CA PRO A 31 -13.03 19.76 2.26
C PRO A 31 -14.17 19.56 3.25
N ALA A 32 -15.02 20.58 3.41
CA ALA A 32 -16.23 20.47 4.22
C ALA A 32 -17.11 19.31 3.75
N GLY A 33 -17.58 18.49 4.70
CA GLY A 33 -18.32 17.25 4.44
C GLY A 33 -17.43 16.02 4.14
N ARG A 34 -16.11 16.19 4.05
CA ARG A 34 -15.12 15.11 3.80
C ARG A 34 -14.12 14.94 4.94
N GLN A 35 -14.45 15.44 6.14
CA GLN A 35 -13.60 15.40 7.33
C GLN A 35 -13.20 13.98 7.74
N ALA A 36 -14.03 12.97 7.43
CA ALA A 36 -13.72 11.55 7.67
C ALA A 36 -12.38 11.11 7.08
N SER A 37 -11.87 11.80 6.05
CA SER A 37 -10.55 11.54 5.46
C SER A 37 -9.38 11.80 6.43
N ALA A 38 -9.62 12.53 7.53
CA ALA A 38 -8.64 12.75 8.59
C ALA A 38 -8.46 11.55 9.53
N ILE A 39 -9.21 10.46 9.37
CA ILE A 39 -9.19 9.32 10.30
C ILE A 39 -7.79 8.72 10.49
N ILE A 40 -7.07 8.41 9.41
CA ILE A 40 -5.73 7.80 9.48
C ILE A 40 -4.73 8.67 10.26
N PRO A 41 -4.50 9.95 9.90
CA PRO A 41 -3.54 10.76 10.63
C PRO A 41 -3.94 11.03 12.09
N LEU A 42 -5.24 11.11 12.40
CA LEU A 42 -5.70 11.28 13.78
C LEU A 42 -5.49 10.02 14.63
N LEU A 43 -5.82 8.84 14.10
CA LEU A 43 -5.52 7.57 14.77
C LEU A 43 -4.01 7.38 14.96
N TRP A 44 -3.20 7.76 13.97
CA TRP A 44 -1.74 7.70 14.07
C TRP A 44 -1.24 8.57 15.21
N ARG A 45 -1.76 9.79 15.31
CA ARG A 45 -1.40 10.71 16.39
C ARG A 45 -1.82 10.20 17.75
N ALA A 46 -2.99 9.60 17.87
CA ALA A 46 -3.45 9.00 19.11
C ALA A 46 -2.56 7.83 19.54
N GLN A 47 -2.20 6.97 18.60
CA GLN A 47 -1.26 5.88 18.81
C GLN A 47 0.11 6.36 19.27
N GLU A 48 0.67 7.39 18.65
CA GLU A 48 1.97 7.93 19.06
C GLU A 48 1.95 8.47 20.49
N GLN A 49 0.84 9.08 20.90
CA GLN A 49 0.67 9.62 22.25
C GLN A 49 0.59 8.51 23.32
N GLU A 50 -0.15 7.43 23.09
CA GLU A 50 -0.30 6.32 24.05
C GLU A 50 0.73 5.19 23.86
N GLY A 51 1.40 5.15 22.72
CA GLY A 51 2.25 4.05 22.26
C GLY A 51 1.53 2.96 21.47
N TRP A 52 0.22 2.86 21.59
CA TRP A 52 -0.64 1.90 20.89
C TRP A 52 -2.04 2.51 20.74
N LEU A 53 -2.87 1.92 19.90
CA LEU A 53 -4.20 2.44 19.60
C LEU A 53 -5.27 1.75 20.45
N SER A 54 -5.65 2.41 21.55
CA SER A 54 -6.67 1.94 22.48
C SER A 54 -8.10 2.11 21.94
N ARG A 55 -9.05 1.37 22.50
CA ARG A 55 -10.48 1.52 22.18
C ARG A 55 -10.99 2.93 22.48
N PRO A 56 -10.75 3.52 23.67
CA PRO A 56 -11.13 4.90 23.92
C PRO A 56 -10.55 5.88 22.90
N ALA A 57 -9.29 5.71 22.50
CA ALA A 57 -8.68 6.57 21.47
C ALA A 57 -9.40 6.49 20.11
N ILE A 58 -9.78 5.28 19.68
CA ILE A 58 -10.54 5.07 18.44
C ILE A 58 -11.91 5.77 18.54
N GLU A 59 -12.61 5.60 19.66
CA GLU A 59 -13.93 6.20 19.89
C GLU A 59 -13.85 7.73 19.94
N THR A 60 -12.86 8.30 20.64
CA THR A 60 -12.61 9.75 20.67
C THR A 60 -12.37 10.32 19.27
N VAL A 61 -11.54 9.68 18.45
CA VAL A 61 -11.30 10.14 17.08
C VAL A 61 -12.56 10.01 16.22
N ALA A 62 -13.35 8.95 16.41
CA ALA A 62 -14.62 8.78 15.69
C ALA A 62 -15.63 9.88 16.04
N ASP A 63 -15.73 10.25 17.32
CA ASP A 63 -16.55 11.36 17.81
C ASP A 63 -16.10 12.70 17.21
N MET A 64 -14.79 12.97 17.20
CA MET A 64 -14.23 14.19 16.60
C MET A 64 -14.58 14.35 15.11
N LEU A 65 -14.72 13.24 14.39
CA LEU A 65 -15.06 13.21 12.96
C LEU A 65 -16.56 13.06 12.70
N GLY A 66 -17.38 12.89 13.74
CA GLY A 66 -18.80 12.64 13.62
C GLY A 66 -19.13 11.36 12.85
N MET A 67 -18.33 10.30 13.01
CA MET A 67 -18.49 9.03 12.30
C MET A 67 -18.80 7.86 13.24
N ALA A 68 -19.46 6.83 12.71
CA ALA A 68 -19.79 5.64 13.49
C ALA A 68 -18.53 4.88 13.94
N TYR A 69 -18.50 4.43 15.20
CA TYR A 69 -17.32 3.77 15.79
C TYR A 69 -16.86 2.55 15.00
N ILE A 70 -17.80 1.79 14.42
CA ILE A 70 -17.47 0.64 13.58
C ILE A 70 -16.60 1.01 12.38
N ARG A 71 -16.78 2.21 11.80
CA ARG A 71 -15.95 2.67 10.67
C ARG A 71 -14.53 2.98 11.11
N ALA A 72 -14.35 3.60 12.28
CA ALA A 72 -13.03 3.84 12.84
C ALA A 72 -12.33 2.52 13.20
N LEU A 73 -13.08 1.54 13.74
CA LEU A 73 -12.56 0.20 14.03
C LEU A 73 -12.19 -0.58 12.76
N GLU A 74 -12.97 -0.46 11.69
CA GLU A 74 -12.63 -1.04 10.38
C GLU A 74 -11.30 -0.50 9.88
N VAL A 75 -11.07 0.81 9.95
CA VAL A 75 -9.79 1.43 9.58
C VAL A 75 -8.65 0.92 10.47
N ALA A 76 -8.82 0.97 11.80
CA ALA A 76 -7.81 0.54 12.75
C ALA A 76 -7.42 -0.95 12.58
N SER A 77 -8.40 -1.80 12.33
CA SER A 77 -8.17 -3.24 12.15
C SER A 77 -7.59 -3.59 10.77
N PHE A 78 -7.94 -2.83 9.73
CA PHE A 78 -7.48 -3.05 8.35
C PHE A 78 -6.01 -2.67 8.16
N TYR A 79 -5.56 -1.51 8.65
CA TYR A 79 -4.17 -1.08 8.49
C TYR A 79 -3.28 -1.65 9.60
N PHE A 80 -2.31 -2.49 9.22
CA PHE A 80 -1.43 -3.20 10.16
C PHE A 80 -0.53 -2.27 10.99
N MET A 81 -0.27 -1.06 10.51
CA MET A 81 0.56 -0.08 11.22
C MET A 81 -0.08 0.43 12.51
N PHE A 82 -1.41 0.29 12.66
CA PHE A 82 -2.11 0.63 13.90
C PHE A 82 -1.99 -0.49 14.93
N GLN A 83 -1.16 -0.32 15.95
CA GLN A 83 -0.93 -1.31 17.00
C GLN A 83 -2.13 -1.36 17.95
N MET A 84 -3.01 -2.35 17.78
CA MET A 84 -4.19 -2.54 18.65
C MET A 84 -3.89 -3.31 19.95
N GLN A 85 -2.60 -3.46 20.26
CA GLN A 85 -2.08 -4.07 21.49
C GLN A 85 -0.92 -3.24 22.03
N PRO A 86 -0.68 -3.24 23.35
CA PRO A 86 0.47 -2.58 23.94
C PRO A 86 1.79 -3.06 23.32
N VAL A 87 2.66 -2.11 22.98
CA VAL A 87 4.01 -2.36 22.46
C VAL A 87 5.07 -1.81 23.41
N GLY A 88 6.32 -2.24 23.22
CA GLY A 88 7.43 -1.89 24.10
C GLY A 88 7.55 -0.37 24.32
N ALA A 89 7.82 0.04 25.56
CA ALA A 89 7.90 1.46 25.93
C ALA A 89 9.04 2.21 25.22
N VAL A 90 10.13 1.51 24.89
CA VAL A 90 11.28 2.07 24.17
C VAL A 90 11.13 1.88 22.67
N ALA A 91 10.86 0.64 22.23
CA ALA A 91 10.81 0.35 20.81
C ALA A 91 9.91 -0.85 20.48
N HIS A 92 9.23 -0.75 19.33
CA HIS A 92 8.61 -1.87 18.66
C HIS A 92 9.43 -2.20 17.40
N ILE A 93 9.95 -3.42 17.33
CA ILE A 93 10.89 -3.85 16.29
C ILE A 93 10.14 -4.62 15.22
N GLN A 94 10.12 -4.09 14.00
CA GLN A 94 9.43 -4.69 12.86
C GLN A 94 10.48 -5.23 11.88
N ILE A 95 10.70 -6.55 11.89
CA ILE A 95 11.68 -7.21 11.02
C ILE A 95 11.02 -7.59 9.70
N CYS A 96 11.59 -7.18 8.58
CA CYS A 96 11.09 -7.62 7.28
C CYS A 96 11.45 -9.10 7.03
N GLY A 97 10.45 -9.97 6.97
CA GLY A 97 10.61 -11.42 6.72
C GLY A 97 10.52 -11.84 5.25
N THR A 98 10.32 -10.90 4.32
CA THR A 98 10.07 -11.23 2.90
C THR A 98 11.31 -11.64 2.12
N LEU A 99 11.10 -12.21 0.92
CA LEU A 99 12.11 -12.92 0.12
C LEU A 99 13.51 -12.29 0.08
N SER A 100 13.63 -10.99 -0.22
CA SER A 100 14.95 -10.35 -0.31
C SER A 100 15.67 -10.33 1.05
N CYS A 101 14.96 -9.98 2.12
CA CYS A 101 15.50 -10.00 3.48
C CYS A 101 15.75 -11.43 3.97
N MET A 102 14.86 -12.38 3.65
CA MET A 102 15.02 -13.81 3.96
C MET A 102 16.32 -14.36 3.35
N ILE A 103 16.59 -14.09 2.07
CA ILE A 103 17.82 -14.51 1.38
C ILE A 103 19.07 -13.89 2.04
N CYS A 104 18.95 -12.67 2.54
CA CYS A 104 20.04 -11.95 3.21
C CYS A 104 20.14 -12.22 4.73
N GLY A 105 19.40 -13.18 5.29
CA GLY A 105 19.54 -13.59 6.70
C GLY A 105 18.55 -12.96 7.69
N ALA A 106 17.36 -12.55 7.26
CA ALA A 106 16.33 -12.02 8.17
C ALA A 106 15.92 -13.02 9.27
N GLU A 107 16.01 -14.33 9.02
CA GLU A 107 15.72 -15.36 10.03
C GLU A 107 16.68 -15.27 11.23
N ASP A 108 17.93 -14.88 11.00
CA ASP A 108 18.91 -14.65 12.06
C ASP A 108 18.52 -13.44 12.91
N LEU A 109 17.96 -12.39 12.28
CA LEU A 109 17.43 -11.23 12.99
C LEU A 109 16.22 -11.59 13.85
N ILE A 110 15.31 -12.41 13.30
CA ILE A 110 14.15 -12.94 14.04
C ILE A 110 14.62 -13.78 15.24
N ALA A 111 15.67 -14.59 15.08
CA ALA A 111 16.24 -15.38 16.18
C ALA A 111 16.77 -14.47 17.31
N VAL A 112 17.43 -13.36 16.98
CA VAL A 112 17.86 -12.35 17.95
C VAL A 112 16.67 -11.74 18.69
N CYS A 113 15.59 -11.38 17.97
CA CYS A 113 14.37 -10.85 18.59
C CYS A 113 13.73 -11.87 19.56
N LYS A 114 13.69 -13.16 19.18
CA LYS A 114 13.18 -14.23 20.04
C LYS A 114 13.97 -14.38 21.33
N GLU A 115 15.29 -14.28 21.24
CA GLU A 115 16.20 -14.42 22.38
C GLU A 115 16.17 -13.20 23.31
N MET A 116 16.25 -12.00 22.76
CA MET A 116 16.43 -10.76 23.54
C MET A 116 15.12 -10.11 23.99
N ILE A 117 14.01 -10.36 23.29
CA ILE A 117 12.73 -9.69 23.54
C ILE A 117 11.71 -10.69 24.07
N ALA A 118 11.23 -11.61 23.21
CA ALA A 118 10.26 -12.63 23.59
C ALA A 118 10.16 -13.72 22.51
N ASP A 119 9.89 -14.98 22.88
CA ASP A 119 9.75 -16.10 21.92
C ASP A 119 8.65 -15.86 20.86
N LYS A 120 7.57 -15.17 21.24
CA LYS A 120 6.42 -14.91 20.37
C LYS A 120 6.36 -13.44 19.93
N PRO A 121 6.02 -13.16 18.66
CA PRO A 121 5.68 -11.83 18.20
C PRO A 121 4.58 -11.16 19.05
N HIS A 122 4.57 -9.83 19.07
CA HIS A 122 3.64 -8.99 19.84
C HIS A 122 3.66 -9.22 21.35
N THR A 123 4.64 -9.95 21.87
CA THR A 123 4.83 -10.14 23.30
C THR A 123 5.86 -9.13 23.81
N LEU A 124 5.54 -8.45 24.91
CA LEU A 124 6.46 -7.54 25.58
C LEU A 124 7.64 -8.30 26.19
N SER A 125 8.82 -7.69 26.17
CA SER A 125 9.95 -8.13 26.96
C SER A 125 9.64 -8.09 28.46
N ALA A 126 10.38 -8.87 29.26
CA ALA A 126 10.16 -8.96 30.70
C ALA A 126 10.29 -7.60 31.43
N ASP A 127 11.07 -6.67 30.88
CA ASP A 127 11.23 -5.30 31.39
C ASP A 127 10.25 -4.29 30.75
N GLY A 128 9.37 -4.74 29.85
CA GLY A 128 8.38 -3.92 29.15
C GLY A 128 8.95 -2.94 28.12
N LYS A 129 10.27 -2.95 27.87
CA LYS A 129 10.91 -1.97 26.99
C LYS A 129 10.72 -2.26 25.52
N PHE A 130 10.66 -3.53 25.14
CA PHE A 130 10.67 -3.97 23.76
C PHE A 130 9.50 -4.87 23.42
N SER A 131 9.06 -4.83 22.18
CA SER A 131 8.23 -5.87 21.54
C SER A 131 8.66 -6.00 20.10
N TRP A 132 8.37 -7.13 19.45
CA TRP A 132 8.76 -7.34 18.06
C TRP A 132 7.65 -8.00 17.24
N GLU A 133 7.71 -7.82 15.94
CA GLU A 133 6.92 -8.55 14.96
C GLU A 133 7.72 -8.81 13.69
N GLU A 134 7.33 -9.85 12.97
CA GLU A 134 7.74 -10.07 11.59
C GLU A 134 6.72 -9.37 10.69
N VAL A 135 7.21 -8.56 9.76
CA VAL A 135 6.39 -7.81 8.81
C VAL A 135 6.72 -8.18 7.37
N GLU A 136 5.81 -7.78 6.49
CA GLU A 136 5.97 -7.90 5.04
C GLU A 136 7.02 -6.91 4.50
N CYS A 137 7.08 -6.76 3.18
CA CYS A 137 8.08 -5.94 2.51
C CYS A 137 8.00 -4.47 2.95
N LEU A 138 9.11 -3.96 3.50
CA LEU A 138 9.28 -2.55 3.89
C LEU A 138 9.92 -1.69 2.78
N GLY A 139 10.19 -2.26 1.61
CA GLY A 139 10.63 -1.50 0.43
C GLY A 139 12.11 -1.09 0.40
N ALA A 140 12.94 -1.54 1.35
CA ALA A 140 14.38 -1.27 1.41
C ALA A 140 15.23 -2.47 0.90
N CYS A 141 14.80 -3.12 -0.18
CA CYS A 141 15.35 -4.39 -0.65
C CYS A 141 16.84 -4.36 -1.01
N THR A 142 17.37 -3.20 -1.43
CA THR A 142 18.80 -3.02 -1.77
C THR A 142 19.71 -3.08 -0.55
N ASN A 143 19.16 -2.82 0.63
CA ASN A 143 19.86 -2.77 1.91
C ASN A 143 19.38 -3.88 2.86
N ALA A 144 18.88 -4.98 2.30
CA ALA A 144 18.47 -6.14 3.06
C ALA A 144 19.67 -6.81 3.80
N PRO A 145 19.44 -7.41 4.99
CA PRO A 145 18.19 -7.45 5.74
C PRO A 145 18.02 -6.19 6.61
N MET A 146 16.78 -5.84 6.95
CA MET A 146 16.48 -4.58 7.62
C MET A 146 15.33 -4.70 8.63
N ALA A 147 15.30 -3.73 9.54
CA ALA A 147 14.29 -3.56 10.55
C ALA A 147 13.74 -2.13 10.50
N GLN A 148 12.44 -1.97 10.69
CA GLN A 148 11.84 -0.69 11.03
C GLN A 148 11.65 -0.61 12.54
N ILE A 149 12.11 0.48 13.15
CA ILE A 149 11.89 0.77 14.57
C ILE A 149 11.30 2.18 14.66
N GLY A 150 10.03 2.27 15.03
CA GLY A 150 9.27 3.51 14.91
C GLY A 150 9.13 3.95 13.45
N LYS A 151 9.65 5.13 13.12
CA LYS A 151 9.65 5.68 11.75
C LYS A 151 10.95 5.43 10.99
N ASP A 152 11.96 4.86 11.65
CA ASP A 152 13.32 4.80 11.15
C ASP A 152 13.66 3.40 10.61
N TYR A 153 14.45 3.36 9.53
CA TYR A 153 15.02 2.13 8.98
C TYR A 153 16.44 1.91 9.49
N TYR A 154 16.70 0.67 9.89
CA TYR A 154 18.01 0.15 10.23
C TYR A 154 18.29 -0.99 9.27
N GLU A 155 19.31 -0.82 8.44
CA GLU A 155 19.51 -1.61 7.23
C GLU A 155 20.89 -2.28 7.22
N ASP A 156 21.11 -3.21 6.29
CA ASP A 156 22.32 -4.01 6.21
C ASP A 156 22.67 -4.68 7.56
N LEU A 157 21.64 -5.13 8.27
CA LEU A 157 21.76 -5.67 9.61
C LEU A 157 22.36 -7.08 9.62
N THR A 158 23.09 -7.37 10.68
CA THR A 158 23.54 -8.71 11.06
C THR A 158 22.98 -9.05 12.43
N ALA A 159 23.04 -10.32 12.83
CA ALA A 159 22.66 -10.71 14.18
C ALA A 159 23.41 -9.90 15.25
N ASP A 160 24.72 -9.70 15.07
CA ASP A 160 25.56 -8.96 16.02
C ASP A 160 25.21 -7.46 16.05
N SER A 161 25.03 -6.84 14.88
CA SER A 161 24.67 -5.42 14.83
C SER A 161 23.27 -5.17 15.38
N LEU A 162 22.32 -6.09 15.21
CA LEU A 162 20.99 -5.99 15.82
C LEU A 162 21.07 -6.14 17.36
N ARG A 163 21.91 -7.05 17.88
CA ARG A 163 22.12 -7.17 19.34
C ARG A 163 22.70 -5.89 19.94
N ASP A 164 23.68 -5.30 19.27
CA ASP A 164 24.26 -4.01 19.67
C ASP A 164 23.19 -2.91 19.63
N LEU A 165 22.42 -2.83 18.54
CA LEU A 165 21.32 -1.88 18.36
C LEU A 165 20.31 -1.95 19.52
N LEU A 166 19.83 -3.15 19.85
CA LEU A 166 18.88 -3.37 20.96
C LEU A 166 19.48 -2.99 22.32
N THR A 167 20.76 -3.31 22.53
CA THR A 167 21.48 -2.97 23.77
C THR A 167 21.60 -1.46 23.94
N ARG A 168 21.94 -0.74 22.87
CA ARG A 168 22.07 0.73 22.85
C ARG A 168 20.72 1.42 23.08
N LEU A 169 19.69 0.97 22.37
CA LEU A 169 18.31 1.43 22.61
C LEU A 169 17.88 1.19 24.07
N GLY A 170 18.25 0.05 24.65
CA GLY A 170 17.92 -0.29 26.04
C GLY A 170 18.58 0.61 27.09
N LYS A 171 19.69 1.26 26.72
CA LYS A 171 20.41 2.28 27.50
C LYS A 171 19.89 3.69 27.26
N GLY A 172 18.94 3.88 26.35
CA GLY A 172 18.45 5.19 25.92
C GLY A 172 19.38 5.92 24.95
N GLU A 173 20.36 5.22 24.37
CA GLU A 173 21.12 5.76 23.26
C GLU A 173 20.28 5.72 22.00
N VAL A 174 20.57 6.64 21.08
CA VAL A 174 19.85 6.72 19.82
C VAL A 174 20.80 6.36 18.67
N PRO A 175 20.67 5.14 18.10
CA PRO A 175 21.56 4.68 17.05
C PRO A 175 21.36 5.44 15.73
N GLN A 176 22.38 5.39 14.88
CA GLN A 176 22.33 6.01 13.55
C GLN A 176 21.40 5.21 12.64
N VAL A 177 20.52 5.93 11.93
CA VAL A 177 19.58 5.36 10.96
C VAL A 177 20.25 5.05 9.63
N GLY A 178 19.71 4.09 8.89
CA GLY A 178 20.19 3.64 7.58
C GLY A 178 21.11 2.41 7.64
N PRO A 179 22.01 2.24 6.66
CA PRO A 179 22.93 1.11 6.56
C PRO A 179 23.90 1.03 7.75
N GLN A 180 24.01 -0.15 8.36
CA GLN A 180 24.92 -0.38 9.49
C GLN A 180 26.32 -0.90 9.08
N ASN A 181 26.57 -1.05 7.78
CA ASN A 181 27.81 -1.59 7.22
C ASN A 181 28.80 -0.51 6.71
N GLY A 182 28.50 0.78 6.95
CA GLY A 182 29.35 1.91 6.56
C GLY A 182 29.05 2.51 5.18
N ARG A 183 28.06 1.99 4.46
CA ARG A 183 27.51 2.67 3.28
C ARG A 183 26.71 3.92 3.69
N PHE A 184 26.62 4.86 2.77
CA PHE A 184 25.88 6.10 2.92
C PHE A 184 24.36 5.90 2.75
N ALA A 185 23.96 5.18 1.71
CA ALA A 185 22.57 4.85 1.41
C ALA A 185 22.49 3.50 0.69
N ALA A 186 22.21 3.48 -0.61
CA ALA A 186 22.01 2.25 -1.39
C ALA A 186 23.14 1.98 -2.40
N GLU A 187 24.28 2.67 -2.30
CA GLU A 187 25.39 2.48 -3.22
C GLU A 187 26.06 1.10 -3.05
N PRO A 188 26.76 0.56 -4.07
CA PRO A 188 27.46 -0.71 -3.94
C PRO A 188 28.57 -0.65 -2.87
N LEU A 189 28.72 -1.69 -2.05
CA LEU A 189 29.77 -1.75 -1.01
C LEU A 189 31.18 -1.59 -1.58
N GLY A 190 31.39 -2.07 -2.81
CA GLY A 190 32.67 -2.01 -3.51
C GLY A 190 33.03 -0.63 -4.05
N GLY A 191 32.18 0.38 -3.83
CA GLY A 191 32.37 1.74 -4.31
C GLY A 191 31.32 2.18 -5.34
N ILE A 192 31.25 3.48 -5.54
CA ILE A 192 30.25 4.14 -6.38
C ILE A 192 30.61 3.92 -7.86
N THR A 193 29.66 3.37 -8.62
CA THR A 193 29.83 3.04 -10.06
C THR A 193 29.05 3.97 -10.99
N SER A 194 28.17 4.80 -10.45
CA SER A 194 27.30 5.73 -11.19
C SER A 194 27.22 7.06 -10.46
N LEU A 195 26.97 8.17 -11.18
CA LEU A 195 26.91 9.53 -10.60
C LEU A 195 28.21 9.91 -9.86
N THR A 196 29.35 9.42 -10.34
CA THR A 196 30.67 9.59 -9.71
C THR A 196 31.11 11.04 -9.58
N GLU A 197 30.63 11.90 -10.48
CA GLU A 197 30.91 13.34 -10.53
C GLU A 197 30.22 14.14 -9.41
N TYR A 198 29.24 13.53 -8.72
CA TYR A 198 28.48 14.16 -7.63
C TYR A 198 28.88 13.65 -6.24
N VAL A 199 29.92 12.81 -6.15
CA VAL A 199 30.39 12.28 -4.88
C VAL A 199 30.96 13.42 -4.03
N ASN A 200 30.37 13.64 -2.87
CA ASN A 200 30.83 14.63 -1.91
C ASN A 200 31.13 13.96 -0.57
N ALA A 201 32.43 13.74 -0.31
CA ALA A 201 32.90 13.09 0.91
C ALA A 201 32.60 13.90 2.20
N ASN A 202 32.21 15.16 2.09
CA ASN A 202 31.82 15.96 3.26
C ASN A 202 30.37 15.70 3.71
N ILE A 203 29.58 14.96 2.94
CA ILE A 203 28.21 14.60 3.28
C ILE A 203 28.21 13.17 3.79
N THR A 204 28.05 13.01 5.10
CA THR A 204 28.11 11.69 5.78
C THR A 204 26.73 11.07 6.02
N LEU A 205 25.67 11.87 6.01
CA LEU A 205 24.28 11.43 6.11
C LEU A 205 23.42 12.10 5.04
N ASN A 206 22.34 11.42 4.62
CA ASN A 206 21.31 12.06 3.82
C ASN A 206 20.59 13.15 4.63
N ALA A 207 19.96 14.12 3.95
CA ALA A 207 19.38 15.29 4.60
C ALA A 207 18.32 14.95 5.67
N SER A 208 17.50 13.90 5.45
CA SER A 208 16.52 13.45 6.43
C SER A 208 17.17 12.82 7.67
N ALA A 209 18.16 11.96 7.48
CA ALA A 209 18.89 11.31 8.57
C ALA A 209 19.71 12.33 9.38
N GLN A 210 20.36 13.29 8.71
CA GLN A 210 21.07 14.39 9.36
C GLN A 210 20.12 15.22 10.21
N LEU A 211 18.96 15.61 9.66
CA LEU A 211 17.97 16.38 10.40
C LEU A 211 17.51 15.62 11.64
N ALA A 212 17.13 14.35 11.50
CA ALA A 212 16.66 13.51 12.60
C ALA A 212 17.72 13.37 13.71
N HIS A 213 18.99 13.21 13.32
CA HIS A 213 20.12 13.19 14.24
C HIS A 213 20.27 14.53 14.98
N ASP A 214 20.25 15.66 14.27
CA ASP A 214 20.45 16.99 14.83
C ASP A 214 19.39 17.38 15.86
N ILE A 215 18.15 16.92 15.68
CA ILE A 215 17.04 17.18 16.60
C ILE A 215 16.78 16.04 17.60
N GLY A 216 17.55 14.94 17.54
CA GLY A 216 17.39 13.78 18.43
C GLY A 216 16.04 13.08 18.31
N ASP A 217 15.47 13.02 17.10
CA ASP A 217 14.11 12.53 16.84
C ASP A 217 14.06 11.08 16.31
N THR A 218 15.19 10.38 16.37
CA THR A 218 15.31 8.98 16.00
C THR A 218 14.72 8.09 17.11
N VAL A 219 13.76 7.22 16.76
CA VAL A 219 12.98 6.36 17.69
C VAL A 219 12.05 7.10 18.66
N LYS A 220 12.09 8.44 18.71
CA LYS A 220 11.18 9.24 19.56
C LYS A 220 9.73 9.16 19.04
N ARG A 221 8.80 8.85 19.95
CA ARG A 221 7.36 8.92 19.67
C ARG A 221 6.88 10.36 19.59
N ILE A 222 5.81 10.59 18.85
CA ILE A 222 5.18 11.91 18.79
C ILE A 222 4.36 12.17 20.06
N ASP A 223 4.94 12.90 21.00
CA ASP A 223 4.34 13.33 22.27
C ASP A 223 3.91 14.81 22.28
N GLY A 224 4.15 15.54 21.18
CA GLY A 224 3.79 16.95 21.04
C GLY A 224 4.86 17.92 21.55
N THR A 225 6.03 17.41 21.93
CA THR A 225 7.22 18.20 22.29
C THR A 225 8.23 18.33 21.14
N GLU A 226 7.86 17.86 19.93
CA GLU A 226 8.72 17.95 18.75
C GLU A 226 8.79 19.37 18.18
N VAL A 227 9.40 19.50 16.99
CA VAL A 227 9.39 20.71 16.18
C VAL A 227 7.99 21.33 16.10
N PRO A 228 7.88 22.68 16.05
CA PRO A 228 6.59 23.36 16.06
C PRO A 228 5.63 22.78 15.03
N LEU A 229 4.42 22.47 15.47
CA LEU A 229 3.34 21.97 14.62
C LEU A 229 3.03 23.02 13.55
N ARG A 230 3.16 22.62 12.28
CA ARG A 230 2.83 23.46 11.13
C ARG A 230 1.64 22.85 10.40
N ALA A 231 0.59 23.63 10.18
CA ALA A 231 -0.38 23.36 9.13
C ALA A 231 -0.17 24.35 7.98
N PRO A 232 0.73 24.04 7.04
CA PRO A 232 0.98 24.91 5.89
C PRO A 232 -0.25 25.07 4.96
N TRP A 233 -1.30 24.25 5.15
CA TRP A 233 -2.59 24.38 4.47
C TRP A 233 -3.61 25.25 5.23
N GLY A 234 -3.30 25.60 6.48
CA GLY A 234 -4.19 26.24 7.44
C GLY A 234 -3.88 27.71 7.66
N ASP A 235 -3.60 28.49 6.62
CA ASP A 235 -3.51 29.94 6.72
C ASP A 235 -4.90 30.59 6.79
N ALA A 236 -5.55 30.46 7.94
CA ALA A 236 -6.66 31.32 8.33
C ALA A 236 -6.23 32.81 8.52
N SER A 237 -4.94 33.14 8.32
CA SER A 237 -4.43 34.53 8.32
C SER A 237 -4.30 35.15 6.94
N GLY A 238 -4.51 34.42 5.84
CA GLY A 238 -4.36 34.97 4.48
C GLY A 238 -2.98 35.55 4.17
N THR A 239 -1.96 35.23 4.99
CA THR A 239 -0.59 35.73 4.85
C THR A 239 0.36 34.58 4.57
N ARG A 240 0.07 33.81 3.53
CA ARG A 240 1.17 33.38 2.68
C ARG A 240 1.82 34.66 2.15
N ALA A 241 2.93 35.09 2.74
CA ALA A 241 3.85 35.93 2.00
C ALA A 241 4.12 35.18 0.68
N PRO A 242 3.98 35.80 -0.50
CA PRO A 242 4.32 35.17 -1.77
C PRO A 242 5.85 34.99 -1.81
N GLY A 243 6.32 34.00 -1.07
CA GLY A 243 7.71 33.59 -0.94
C GLY A 243 7.93 32.44 -1.90
N GLY A 244 8.21 32.84 -3.13
CA GLY A 244 8.39 32.00 -4.30
C GLY A 244 7.74 32.75 -5.45
N GLU A 245 8.54 33.28 -6.38
CA GLU A 245 8.05 33.67 -7.70
C GLU A 245 7.00 32.66 -8.15
N GLU A 246 5.89 33.12 -8.73
CA GLU A 246 5.14 32.25 -9.63
C GLU A 246 6.20 31.64 -10.55
N ILE A 247 6.48 30.35 -10.34
CA ILE A 247 7.22 29.58 -11.32
C ILE A 247 6.27 29.59 -12.49
N LYS A 248 6.43 30.57 -13.38
CA LYS A 248 5.85 30.54 -14.71
C LYS A 248 6.47 29.31 -15.31
N ILE A 249 5.71 28.21 -15.26
CA ILE A 249 6.03 26.98 -15.97
C ILE A 249 6.11 27.43 -17.42
N LYS A 250 7.33 27.64 -17.90
CA LYS A 250 7.54 27.91 -19.32
C LYS A 250 7.17 26.60 -20.03
N PRO A 251 6.21 26.63 -20.96
CA PRO A 251 6.01 25.51 -21.86
C PRO A 251 7.34 25.14 -22.51
N SER A 252 7.54 23.86 -22.81
CA SER A 252 8.65 23.43 -23.65
C SER A 252 8.64 24.26 -24.94
N GLU A 253 9.63 25.13 -25.12
CA GLU A 253 9.67 26.03 -26.27
C GLU A 253 9.73 25.20 -27.56
N GLY A 254 8.77 25.41 -28.46
CA GLY A 254 8.79 24.87 -29.81
C GLY A 254 8.05 23.54 -30.04
N GLN A 255 7.22 23.06 -29.10
CA GLN A 255 6.39 21.86 -29.33
C GLN A 255 4.90 22.23 -29.51
N PRO A 256 4.23 21.70 -30.55
CA PRO A 256 2.81 21.93 -30.77
C PRO A 256 1.99 21.21 -29.68
N ALA A 257 1.08 21.94 -29.05
CA ALA A 257 0.08 21.37 -28.15
C ALA A 257 -1.21 21.10 -28.93
N ASP A 258 -1.95 20.06 -28.54
CA ASP A 258 -3.27 19.76 -29.10
C ASP A 258 -4.32 20.80 -28.64
N LYS A 259 -5.58 20.62 -29.08
CA LYS A 259 -6.70 21.51 -28.72
C LYS A 259 -7.03 21.54 -27.22
N THR A 260 -6.45 20.64 -26.43
CA THR A 260 -6.61 20.58 -24.97
C THR A 260 -5.47 21.24 -24.22
N GLY A 261 -4.41 21.69 -24.92
CA GLY A 261 -3.24 22.31 -24.32
C GLY A 261 -2.24 21.30 -23.76
N ILE A 262 -2.30 20.04 -24.21
CA ILE A 262 -1.37 18.98 -23.84
C ILE A 262 -0.32 18.84 -24.95
N ASP A 263 0.95 18.68 -24.55
CA ASP A 263 2.11 18.47 -25.43
C ASP A 263 1.90 17.16 -26.23
N GLU A 264 1.77 17.23 -27.56
CA GLU A 264 1.63 16.04 -28.41
C GLU A 264 2.98 15.31 -28.50
N ARG A 265 3.22 14.38 -27.57
CA ARG A 265 4.38 13.48 -27.64
C ARG A 265 3.94 12.10 -28.08
N GLU A 266 4.12 11.82 -29.36
CA GLU A 266 4.15 10.43 -29.82
C GLU A 266 5.42 9.76 -29.28
N ALA A 267 5.25 8.82 -28.34
CA ALA A 267 6.33 7.93 -27.96
C ALA A 267 6.72 7.09 -29.18
N GLN A 268 7.92 7.28 -29.73
CA GLN A 268 8.52 6.30 -30.64
C GLN A 268 8.99 5.07 -29.87
N ALA A 269 8.03 4.33 -29.33
CA ALA A 269 8.23 2.97 -28.86
C ALA A 269 7.43 2.07 -29.79
N GLN A 270 8.11 1.24 -30.59
CA GLN A 270 7.45 0.08 -31.17
C GLN A 270 7.16 -0.90 -30.03
N PRO A 271 5.89 -1.13 -29.66
CA PRO A 271 5.55 -2.11 -28.65
C PRO A 271 5.56 -3.49 -29.31
N THR A 272 6.44 -4.38 -28.89
CA THR A 272 6.37 -5.81 -29.25
C THR A 272 5.30 -6.57 -28.45
N ALA A 273 4.53 -5.89 -27.60
CA ALA A 273 3.32 -6.43 -27.02
C ALA A 273 2.39 -5.31 -26.54
N LYS A 274 1.15 -5.30 -27.02
CA LYS A 274 0.01 -4.60 -26.41
C LYS A 274 -1.17 -5.58 -26.42
N PRO A 275 -1.65 -6.06 -25.26
CA PRO A 275 -3.04 -6.48 -25.16
C PRO A 275 -3.87 -5.19 -25.01
N GLU A 276 -4.72 -4.91 -25.99
CA GLU A 276 -5.71 -3.84 -25.91
C GLU A 276 -6.86 -4.28 -25.00
N SER A 277 -7.18 -3.46 -24.00
CA SER A 277 -8.47 -3.52 -23.31
C SER A 277 -9.15 -2.16 -23.46
N ASP A 278 -9.90 -1.99 -24.52
CA ASP A 278 -10.81 -0.85 -24.63
C ASP A 278 -12.12 -1.20 -23.93
N SER A 279 -12.33 -0.58 -22.77
CA SER A 279 -13.66 -0.50 -22.16
C SER A 279 -14.48 0.53 -22.94
N VAL A 280 -15.31 0.07 -23.87
CA VAL A 280 -16.27 0.91 -24.60
C VAL A 280 -17.53 1.11 -23.76
N PRO A 281 -18.12 2.33 -23.70
CA PRO A 281 -19.42 2.58 -23.07
C PRO A 281 -20.55 1.81 -23.75
N ALA A 282 -21.60 1.52 -23.00
CA ALA A 282 -22.77 0.76 -23.46
C ALA A 282 -23.62 1.57 -24.46
N GLU A 283 -23.40 1.34 -25.75
CA GLU A 283 -24.40 1.51 -26.82
C GLU A 283 -24.42 0.21 -27.63
N GLU A 284 -25.60 -0.25 -28.04
CA GLU A 284 -25.92 -1.61 -28.55
C GLU A 284 -24.82 -2.24 -29.44
N VAL A 285 -23.95 -3.05 -28.83
CA VAL A 285 -22.86 -3.74 -29.55
C VAL A 285 -23.34 -5.11 -30.02
N GLY A 286 -23.35 -5.30 -31.34
CA GLY A 286 -23.40 -6.62 -31.97
C GLY A 286 -24.80 -7.17 -32.30
N THR A 287 -24.82 -8.30 -32.99
CA THR A 287 -26.05 -9.03 -33.37
C THR A 287 -26.24 -10.22 -32.44
N LYS A 288 -27.45 -10.42 -31.91
CA LYS A 288 -27.73 -11.58 -31.06
C LYS A 288 -27.54 -12.89 -31.87
N PRO A 289 -26.72 -13.85 -31.39
CA PRO A 289 -26.53 -15.12 -32.09
C PRO A 289 -27.82 -15.94 -32.20
N GLU A 290 -27.84 -16.87 -33.15
CA GLU A 290 -28.95 -17.81 -33.31
C GLU A 290 -29.12 -18.69 -32.05
N ALA A 291 -30.22 -18.45 -31.34
CA ALA A 291 -30.55 -19.12 -30.10
C ALA A 291 -31.46 -20.34 -30.36
N LEU A 292 -31.10 -21.49 -29.81
CA LEU A 292 -31.96 -22.66 -29.78
C LEU A 292 -32.89 -22.58 -28.56
N SER A 293 -34.12 -23.07 -28.69
CA SER A 293 -35.06 -23.16 -27.55
C SER A 293 -34.77 -24.35 -26.63
N ALA A 294 -34.03 -25.34 -27.13
CA ALA A 294 -33.61 -26.53 -26.41
C ALA A 294 -32.37 -27.13 -27.09
N PRO A 295 -31.57 -27.95 -26.39
CA PRO A 295 -30.44 -28.64 -26.99
C PRO A 295 -30.91 -29.56 -28.13
N LYS A 296 -30.21 -29.49 -29.26
CA LYS A 296 -30.34 -30.46 -30.35
C LYS A 296 -30.17 -31.89 -29.80
N ASP A 297 -31.03 -32.81 -30.21
CA ASP A 297 -31.07 -34.21 -29.75
C ASP A 297 -31.26 -34.41 -28.22
N GLY A 298 -31.72 -33.36 -27.51
CA GLY A 298 -32.03 -33.42 -26.08
C GLY A 298 -30.81 -33.45 -25.15
N GLN A 299 -29.60 -33.27 -25.68
CA GLN A 299 -28.36 -33.21 -24.90
C GLN A 299 -27.57 -31.96 -25.28
N ALA A 300 -27.06 -31.23 -24.28
CA ALA A 300 -26.16 -30.10 -24.49
C ALA A 300 -24.70 -30.56 -24.42
N ASP A 301 -23.82 -29.86 -25.11
CA ASP A 301 -22.38 -30.04 -24.98
C ASP A 301 -21.88 -29.53 -23.62
N ASP A 302 -20.79 -30.12 -23.13
CA ASP A 302 -20.11 -29.67 -21.91
C ASP A 302 -19.27 -28.41 -22.19
N LEU A 303 -19.91 -27.24 -22.20
CA LEU A 303 -19.28 -25.97 -22.59
C LEU A 303 -18.10 -25.59 -21.69
N LYS A 304 -18.02 -26.13 -20.47
CA LYS A 304 -16.88 -25.95 -19.56
C LYS A 304 -15.56 -26.49 -20.12
N ARG A 305 -15.59 -27.29 -21.20
CA ARG A 305 -14.39 -27.72 -21.93
C ARG A 305 -13.69 -26.58 -22.67
N VAL A 306 -14.38 -25.47 -22.93
CA VAL A 306 -13.77 -24.23 -23.43
C VAL A 306 -13.13 -23.49 -22.25
N LYS A 307 -11.82 -23.23 -22.34
CA LYS A 307 -11.08 -22.51 -21.31
C LYS A 307 -11.70 -21.14 -21.09
N GLY A 308 -12.07 -20.85 -19.85
CA GLY A 308 -12.71 -19.58 -19.46
C GLY A 308 -14.21 -19.70 -19.16
N ILE A 309 -14.87 -20.76 -19.63
CA ILE A 309 -16.27 -21.09 -19.31
C ILE A 309 -16.30 -21.92 -18.02
N GLY A 310 -16.79 -21.32 -16.93
CA GLY A 310 -17.10 -22.02 -15.68
C GLY A 310 -18.59 -22.38 -15.57
N PRO A 311 -19.01 -23.09 -14.50
CA PRO A 311 -20.40 -23.52 -14.33
C PRO A 311 -21.44 -22.38 -14.43
N LYS A 312 -21.10 -21.20 -13.89
CA LYS A 312 -21.97 -20.01 -13.96
C LYS A 312 -22.09 -19.45 -15.39
N LEU A 313 -21.00 -19.47 -16.17
CA LEU A 313 -21.02 -18.98 -17.54
C LEU A 313 -21.76 -19.95 -18.48
N GLU A 314 -21.61 -21.25 -18.24
CA GLU A 314 -22.36 -22.29 -18.96
C GLU A 314 -23.87 -22.13 -18.72
N GLU A 315 -24.32 -21.89 -17.48
CA GLU A 315 -25.72 -21.61 -17.17
C GLU A 315 -26.24 -20.36 -17.89
N MET A 316 -25.43 -19.30 -17.96
CA MET A 316 -25.77 -18.08 -18.69
C MET A 316 -25.89 -18.31 -20.20
N LEU A 317 -24.99 -19.08 -20.79
CA LEU A 317 -25.03 -19.43 -22.21
C LEU A 317 -26.24 -20.29 -22.55
N HIS A 318 -26.57 -21.27 -21.70
CA HIS A 318 -27.81 -22.04 -21.81
C HIS A 318 -29.04 -21.13 -21.73
N GLY A 319 -29.05 -20.15 -20.82
CA GLY A 319 -30.11 -19.14 -20.74
C GLY A 319 -30.24 -18.26 -21.99
N MET A 320 -29.15 -18.09 -22.74
CA MET A 320 -29.12 -17.37 -24.03
C MET A 320 -29.49 -18.27 -25.23
N GLY A 321 -29.71 -19.57 -25.03
CA GLY A 321 -30.02 -20.54 -26.08
C GLY A 321 -28.81 -21.13 -26.79
N ILE A 322 -27.63 -21.05 -26.17
CA ILE A 322 -26.37 -21.58 -26.69
C ILE A 322 -26.04 -22.85 -25.91
N PHE A 323 -26.16 -24.01 -26.55
CA PHE A 323 -26.01 -25.33 -25.92
C PHE A 323 -24.90 -26.19 -26.52
N HIS A 324 -24.37 -25.82 -27.69
CA HIS A 324 -23.46 -26.66 -28.49
C HIS A 324 -22.18 -25.92 -28.87
N PHE A 325 -21.06 -26.65 -29.00
CA PHE A 325 -19.80 -26.08 -29.47
C PHE A 325 -19.93 -25.52 -30.90
N SER A 326 -20.75 -26.15 -31.74
CA SER A 326 -21.01 -25.68 -33.11
C SER A 326 -21.64 -24.28 -33.16
N GLN A 327 -22.47 -23.92 -32.18
CA GLN A 327 -23.03 -22.57 -32.09
C GLN A 327 -21.93 -21.54 -31.79
N ILE A 328 -21.05 -21.84 -30.84
CA ILE A 328 -19.93 -20.95 -30.46
C ILE A 328 -18.89 -20.86 -31.59
N ALA A 329 -18.63 -21.98 -32.29
CA ALA A 329 -17.72 -22.04 -33.43
C ALA A 329 -18.19 -21.17 -34.61
N ALA A 330 -19.51 -21.03 -34.76
CA ALA A 330 -20.14 -20.26 -35.83
C ALA A 330 -20.29 -18.77 -35.54
N PHE A 331 -19.94 -18.29 -34.34
CA PHE A 331 -20.07 -16.86 -34.01
C PHE A 331 -19.26 -15.99 -34.96
N THR A 332 -19.95 -15.05 -35.58
CA THR A 332 -19.34 -13.92 -36.29
C THR A 332 -18.75 -12.92 -35.28
N GLU A 333 -17.89 -12.01 -35.74
CA GLU A 333 -17.31 -10.96 -34.89
C GLU A 333 -18.40 -10.11 -34.21
N ALA A 334 -19.50 -9.84 -34.92
CA ALA A 334 -20.64 -9.09 -34.38
C ALA A 334 -21.42 -9.89 -33.31
N GLU A 335 -21.52 -11.20 -33.44
CA GLU A 335 -22.18 -12.08 -32.46
C GLU A 335 -21.30 -12.31 -31.23
N LEU A 336 -20.00 -12.45 -31.42
CA LEU A 336 -19.03 -12.56 -30.33
C LEU A 336 -19.03 -11.28 -29.48
N ALA A 337 -19.04 -10.11 -30.13
CA ALA A 337 -19.12 -8.83 -29.45
C ALA A 337 -20.44 -8.66 -28.67
N TRP A 338 -21.55 -9.16 -29.22
CA TRP A 338 -22.84 -9.18 -28.51
C TRP A 338 -22.79 -10.07 -27.27
N VAL A 339 -22.25 -11.29 -27.40
CA VAL A 339 -22.09 -12.21 -26.26
C VAL A 339 -21.23 -11.56 -25.18
N ASP A 340 -20.09 -10.97 -25.55
CA ASP A 340 -19.21 -10.29 -24.60
C ASP A 340 -19.87 -9.13 -23.87
N ALA A 341 -20.76 -8.38 -24.51
CA ALA A 341 -21.50 -7.30 -23.86
C ALA A 341 -22.59 -7.81 -22.90
N ASN A 342 -23.16 -8.99 -23.18
CA ASN A 342 -24.31 -9.57 -22.48
C ASN A 342 -23.93 -10.62 -21.41
N LEU A 343 -22.64 -10.94 -21.25
CA LEU A 343 -22.14 -11.71 -20.12
C LEU A 343 -22.06 -10.84 -18.84
N GLU A 344 -23.17 -10.75 -18.10
CA GLU A 344 -23.23 -10.04 -16.81
C GLU A 344 -22.11 -10.44 -15.85
N GLY A 345 -21.27 -9.46 -15.46
CA GLY A 345 -20.13 -9.67 -14.57
C GLY A 345 -18.89 -10.31 -15.20
N PHE A 346 -18.93 -10.65 -16.49
CA PHE A 346 -17.85 -11.34 -17.21
C PHE A 346 -17.61 -10.75 -18.61
N LYS A 347 -17.82 -9.44 -18.77
CA LYS A 347 -17.71 -8.77 -20.06
C LYS A 347 -16.31 -8.91 -20.70
N GLY A 348 -16.27 -9.17 -22.00
CA GLY A 348 -15.02 -9.29 -22.78
C GLY A 348 -14.29 -10.63 -22.64
N ARG A 349 -14.88 -11.61 -21.94
CA ARG A 349 -14.26 -12.92 -21.69
C ARG A 349 -14.24 -13.84 -22.91
N ALA A 350 -15.28 -13.80 -23.73
CA ALA A 350 -15.41 -14.68 -24.89
C ALA A 350 -14.35 -14.37 -25.95
N THR A 351 -14.08 -13.09 -26.21
CA THR A 351 -12.99 -12.64 -27.09
C THR A 351 -11.62 -12.94 -26.47
N ARG A 352 -11.40 -12.52 -25.22
CA ARG A 352 -10.09 -12.65 -24.55
C ARG A 352 -9.64 -14.10 -24.38
N ASP A 353 -10.57 -14.98 -24.06
CA ASP A 353 -10.28 -16.40 -23.84
C ASP A 353 -10.44 -17.21 -25.14
N GLU A 354 -10.57 -16.57 -26.32
CA GLU A 354 -10.58 -17.21 -27.65
C GLU A 354 -11.62 -18.34 -27.83
N TRP A 355 -12.86 -18.13 -27.37
CA TRP A 355 -13.88 -19.19 -27.32
C TRP A 355 -14.21 -19.79 -28.69
N VAL A 356 -14.29 -18.97 -29.74
CA VAL A 356 -14.63 -19.42 -31.10
C VAL A 356 -13.58 -20.38 -31.65
N ALA A 357 -12.30 -20.07 -31.46
CA ALA A 357 -11.20 -20.91 -31.93
C ALA A 357 -11.18 -22.27 -31.21
N GLN A 358 -11.40 -22.27 -29.89
CA GLN A 358 -11.50 -23.50 -29.10
C GLN A 358 -12.74 -24.34 -29.47
N ALA A 359 -13.87 -23.68 -29.70
CA ALA A 359 -15.11 -24.36 -30.06
C ALA A 359 -15.04 -25.03 -31.45
N LYS A 360 -14.30 -24.45 -32.42
CA LYS A 360 -14.02 -25.11 -33.71
C LYS A 360 -13.28 -26.43 -33.53
N VAL A 361 -12.21 -26.41 -32.71
CA VAL A 361 -11.45 -27.63 -32.37
C VAL A 361 -12.33 -28.68 -31.67
N LEU A 362 -13.25 -28.26 -30.80
CA LEU A 362 -14.12 -29.16 -30.04
C LEU A 362 -15.32 -29.69 -30.86
N SER A 363 -15.80 -28.94 -31.86
CA SER A 363 -16.88 -29.34 -32.77
C SER A 363 -16.39 -30.14 -33.99
N GLY A 364 -15.06 -30.17 -34.23
CA GLY A 364 -14.44 -30.89 -35.34
C GLY A 364 -14.44 -30.11 -36.66
N GLU A 365 -14.56 -28.77 -36.59
CA GLU A 365 -14.54 -27.84 -37.72
C GLU A 365 -13.17 -27.17 -37.95
#